data_AF-A0A956RGV5-F1
#
_entry.id   AF-A0A956RGV5-F1
#
_cell.length_a   1.000
_cell.length_b   1.000
_cell.length_c   1.000
_cell.angle_alpha   90.00
_cell.angle_beta   90.00
_cell.angle_gamma   90.00
#
_symmetry.space_group_name_H-M   'P 1'
#
loop_
_entity.id
_entity.type
_entity.pdbx_description
1 polymer ?
#
loop_
_entity_poly.entity_id
_entity_poly.type
_entity_poly.pdbx_seq_one_letter_code
_entity_poly.pdbx_strand_id
1 'polypeptide(L)' 'PGLHRGQARAIVEHRARVGPFATPEDLLRVDGVGRATLDAILPRVKV' A
#
# COMPACT_ATOMS: atom_id res chain seq x y z
N PRO A 1 -1.93 9.45 10.67
CA PRO A 1 -1.71 8.12 11.29
C PRO A 1 -2.08 7.00 10.30
N GLY A 2 -1.12 6.19 9.87
CA GLY A 2 -1.34 5.10 8.91
C GLY A 2 -0.07 4.73 8.14
N LEU A 3 0.33 5.58 7.19
CA LEU A 3 1.52 5.39 6.34
C LEU A 3 2.68 6.30 6.75
N HIS A 4 3.89 5.76 6.80
CA HIS A 4 5.13 6.54 6.87
C HIS A 4 5.74 6.79 5.48
N ARG A 5 6.67 7.75 5.37
CA ARG A 5 7.29 8.16 4.08
C ARG A 5 7.91 6.98 3.30
N GLY A 6 8.58 6.07 4.01
CA GLY A 6 9.16 4.86 3.40
C GLY A 6 8.11 3.96 2.74
N GLN A 7 7.00 3.66 3.42
CA GLN A 7 5.90 2.88 2.85
C GLN A 7 5.26 3.59 1.65
N ALA A 8 5.01 4.89 1.75
CA ALA A 8 4.43 5.65 0.64
C ALA A 8 5.31 5.57 -0.62
N ARG A 9 6.63 5.69 -0.45
CA ARG A 9 7.59 5.52 -1.55
C ARG A 9 7.54 4.09 -2.12
N ALA A 10 7.54 3.08 -1.26
CA ALA A 10 7.47 1.68 -1.67
C ALA A 10 6.20 1.37 -2.47
N ILE A 11 5.04 1.95 -2.11
CA ILE A 11 3.78 1.79 -2.86
C ILE A 11 3.92 2.35 -4.28
N VAL A 12 4.48 3.55 -4.43
CA VAL A 12 4.68 4.18 -5.75
C VAL A 12 5.66 3.37 -6.60
N GLU A 13 6.77 2.93 -6.03
CA GLU A 13 7.78 2.11 -6.73
C GLU A 13 7.22 0.74 -7.12
N HIS A 14 6.44 0.09 -6.25
CA HIS A 14 5.78 -1.16 -6.56
C HIS A 14 4.78 -0.99 -7.71
N ARG A 15 3.96 0.07 -7.66
CA ARG A 15 3.00 0.38 -8.74
C ARG A 15 3.69 0.66 -10.08
N ALA A 16 4.84 1.33 -10.06
CA ALA A 16 5.62 1.62 -11.26
C ALA A 16 6.25 0.36 -11.87
N ARG A 17 6.64 -0.62 -11.04
CA ARG A 17 7.30 -1.86 -11.48
C ARG A 17 6.33 -2.96 -11.89
N VAL A 18 5.27 -3.15 -11.11
CA VAL A 18 4.35 -4.29 -11.23
C VAL A 18 3.07 -3.90 -11.97
N GLY A 19 2.70 -2.62 -11.92
CA GLY A 19 1.46 -2.10 -12.49
C GLY A 19 0.45 -1.68 -11.40
N PRO A 20 -0.78 -1.30 -11.79
CA PRO A 20 -1.81 -0.87 -10.86
C PRO A 20 -2.21 -1.96 -9.87
N PHE A 21 -2.64 -1.57 -8.67
CA PHE A 21 -3.26 -2.47 -7.70
C PHE A 21 -4.70 -2.76 -8.12
N ALA A 22 -5.09 -4.03 -8.14
CA ALA A 22 -6.46 -4.44 -8.48
C ALA A 22 -7.34 -4.48 -7.24
N THR A 23 -6.78 -4.82 -6.07
CA THR A 23 -7.50 -4.81 -4.80
C THR A 23 -6.67 -4.17 -3.68
N PRO A 24 -7.30 -3.68 -2.59
CA PRO A 24 -6.57 -3.11 -1.46
C PRO A 24 -5.59 -4.11 -0.81
N GLU A 25 -5.87 -5.41 -0.86
CA GLU A 25 -5.02 -6.47 -0.34
C GLU A 25 -3.70 -6.59 -1.10
N ASP A 26 -3.63 -6.13 -2.36
CA ASP A 26 -2.39 -6.11 -3.12
C ASP A 26 -1.32 -5.22 -2.47
N LEU A 27 -1.73 -4.25 -1.64
CA LEU A 27 -0.81 -3.43 -0.85
C LEU A 27 0.01 -4.26 0.14
N LEU A 28 -0.44 -5.47 0.53
CA LEU A 28 0.35 -6.39 1.37
C LEU A 28 1.57 -6.97 0.65
N ARG A 29 1.65 -6.83 -0.68
CA ARG A 29 2.84 -7.20 -1.47
C ARG A 29 3.90 -6.10 -1.51
N VAL A 30 3.63 -4.95 -0.89
CA VAL A 30 4.56 -3.82 -0.82
C VAL A 30 5.40 -3.95 0.44
N ASP A 31 6.73 -3.90 0.28
CA ASP A 31 7.64 -3.97 1.41
C ASP A 31 7.37 -2.87 2.43
N GLY A 32 7.22 -3.28 3.68
CA GLY A 32 6.89 -2.40 4.79
C GLY A 32 5.40 -2.15 4.98
N VAL A 33 4.50 -2.60 4.10
CA VAL A 33 3.04 -2.51 4.30
C VAL A 33 2.51 -3.83 4.86
N GLY A 34 2.35 -3.86 6.18
CA GLY A 34 1.74 -5.00 6.88
C GLY A 34 0.23 -4.85 7.05
N ARG A 35 -0.41 -5.90 7.58
CA ARG A 35 -1.87 -5.94 7.83
C ARG A 35 -2.37 -4.76 8.65
N ALA A 36 -1.66 -4.39 9.71
CA ALA A 36 -2.02 -3.24 10.55
C ALA A 36 -1.98 -1.90 9.78
N THR A 37 -1.06 -1.75 8.83
CA THR A 37 -0.99 -0.56 7.98
C THR A 37 -2.16 -0.55 7.00
N LEU A 38 -2.44 -1.70 6.37
CA LEU A 38 -3.59 -1.86 5.48
C LEU A 38 -4.89 -1.52 6.20
N ASP A 39 -5.17 -2.14 7.35
CA ASP A 39 -6.41 -1.90 8.11
C ASP A 39 -6.57 -0.43 8.52
N ALA A 40 -5.47 0.26 8.85
CA ALA A 40 -5.49 1.69 9.20
C ALA A 40 -5.83 2.62 8.02
N ILE A 41 -5.47 2.22 6.79
CA ILE A 41 -5.70 3.03 5.58
C ILE A 41 -6.87 2.52 4.74
N LEU A 42 -7.35 1.30 4.95
CA LEU A 42 -8.43 0.67 4.19
C LEU A 42 -9.68 1.55 4.07
N PRO A 43 -10.14 2.28 5.12
CA PRO A 43 -11.28 3.18 5.00
C PRO A 43 -11.06 4.37 4.04
N ARG A 44 -9.82 4.62 3.63
CA ARG A 44 -9.38 5.76 2.82
C ARG A 44 -8.85 5.35 1.45
N VAL A 45 -8.67 4.05 1.20
CA VAL A 45 -8.16 3.54 -0.08
C VAL A 45 -9.35 3.20 -1.00
N LYS A 46 -9.23 3.60 -2.27
CA LYS A 46 -10.12 3.18 -3.36
C LYS A 46 -9.24 2.67 -4.50
N VAL A 47 -9.59 1.51 -5.04
CA VAL A 47 -8.95 0.91 -6.23
C VAL A 47 -9.74 1.25 -7.48
#